data_AF-A0A0R2LJR6-F1
#
_entry.id   AF-A0A0R2LJR6-F1
#
_cell.length_a   1.000
_cell.length_b   1.000
_cell.length_c   1.000
_cell.angle_alpha   90.00
_cell.angle_beta   90.00
_cell.angle_gamma   90.00
#
_symmetry.space_group_name_H-M   'P 1'
#
loop_
_entity.id
_entity.type
_entity.pdbx_description
1 polymer ?
#
loop_
_entity_poly.entity_id
_entity_poly.type
_entity_poly.pdbx_seq_one_letter_code
_entity_poly.pdbx_strand_id
1 'polypeptide(L)' 'MNDSMINIFHGQNLDETFENACSQTLADYQMDDCQINYLNHEYVLVIKTKKVANH' A
#
# COMPACT_ATOMS: atom_id res chain seq x y z
N MET A 1 13.33 -5.78 -15.60
CA MET A 1 13.13 -6.26 -14.22
C MET A 1 11.80 -5.69 -13.75
N ASN A 2 10.85 -6.54 -13.36
CA ASN A 2 9.57 -6.06 -12.82
C ASN A 2 9.84 -5.58 -11.39
N ASP A 3 10.08 -4.28 -11.21
CA ASP A 3 10.15 -3.65 -9.90
C ASP A 3 8.74 -3.64 -9.28
N SER A 4 8.38 -4.75 -8.64
CA SER A 4 7.20 -4.85 -7.79
C SER A 4 7.62 -4.68 -6.34
N MET A 5 6.95 -3.80 -5.61
CA MET A 5 7.22 -3.51 -4.20
C MET A 5 6.01 -3.93 -3.37
N ILE A 6 6.25 -4.39 -2.14
CA ILE A 6 5.19 -4.65 -1.16
C ILE A 6 5.40 -3.67 -0.02
N ASN A 7 4.41 -2.82 0.23
CA ASN A 7 4.37 -1.89 1.35
C ASN A 7 3.33 -2.35 2.36
N ILE A 8 3.68 -2.30 3.64
CA ILE A 8 2.81 -2.72 4.73
C ILE A 8 2.57 -1.52 5.64
N PHE A 9 1.30 -1.19 5.89
CA PHE A 9 0.88 -0.08 6.73
C PHE A 9 0.00 -0.59 7.87
N HIS A 10 0.20 -0.03 9.05
CA HIS A 10 -0.50 -0.40 10.27
C HIS A 10 -1.19 0.83 10.84
N GLY A 11 -2.38 0.66 11.39
CA GLY A 11 -3.06 1.73 12.12
C GLY A 11 -4.40 1.32 12.71
N GLN A 12 -4.89 2.11 13.65
CA GLN A 12 -6.15 1.84 14.34
C GLN A 12 -7.38 2.34 13.55
N ASN A 13 -7.18 3.32 12.66
CA ASN A 13 -8.20 3.87 11.78
C ASN A 13 -7.90 3.45 10.33
N LEU A 14 -8.84 2.75 9.69
CA LEU A 14 -8.66 2.26 8.33
C LEU A 14 -8.48 3.39 7.31
N ASP A 15 -9.28 4.45 7.42
CA ASP A 15 -9.29 5.56 6.46
C ASP A 15 -7.96 6.32 6.50
N GLU A 16 -7.50 6.68 7.69
CA GLU A 16 -6.21 7.35 7.88
C GLU A 16 -5.03 6.46 7.43
N THR A 17 -5.10 5.16 7.71
CA THR A 17 -4.03 4.22 7.31
C THR A 17 -3.99 4.07 5.79
N PHE A 18 -5.15 4.05 5.13
CA PHE A 18 -5.25 3.99 3.68
C PHE A 18 -4.76 5.27 3.00
N GLU A 19 -5.16 6.45 3.50
CA GLU A 19 -4.67 7.73 3.00
C GLU A 19 -3.15 7.83 3.11
N ASN A 20 -2.59 7.44 4.26
CA ASN A 20 -1.15 7.41 4.46
C ASN A 20 -0.48 6.45 3.46
N ALA A 21 -1.06 5.26 3.25
CA ALA A 21 -0.54 4.29 2.30
C ALA A 21 -0.54 4.80 0.86
N CYS A 22 -1.61 5.47 0.42
CA CYS A 22 -1.67 6.12 -0.90
C CYS A 22 -0.63 7.24 -1.04
N SER A 23 -0.48 8.08 -0.02
CA SER A 23 0.45 9.21 -0.05
C SER A 23 1.92 8.80 -0.23
N GLN A 24 2.33 7.66 0.36
CA GLN A 24 3.71 7.18 0.30
C GLN A 24 4.02 6.38 -0.97
N THR A 25 3.00 5.83 -1.63
CA THR A 25 3.21 4.78 -2.62
C THR A 25 3.09 5.27 -4.08
N LEU A 26 2.38 6.38 -4.35
CA LEU A 26 1.90 6.70 -5.69
C LEU A 26 2.80 7.62 -6.55
N ALA A 27 4.00 8.00 -6.12
CA ALA A 27 4.83 8.93 -6.89
C ALA A 27 5.34 8.33 -8.22
N ASP A 28 5.75 7.06 -8.23
CA ASP A 28 6.29 6.36 -9.42
C ASP A 28 5.76 4.90 -9.56
N TYR A 29 4.82 4.52 -8.69
CA TYR A 29 4.31 3.15 -8.61
C TYR A 29 2.78 3.16 -8.68
N GLN A 30 2.24 2.18 -9.39
CA GLN A 30 0.81 1.90 -9.44
C GLN A 30 0.48 0.75 -8.49
N MET A 31 -0.64 0.85 -7.78
CA MET A 31 -1.18 -0.25 -6.98
C MET A 31 -1.59 -1.42 -7.90
N ASP A 32 -1.03 -2.59 -7.62
CA ASP A 32 -1.33 -3.87 -8.30
C ASP A 32 -2.32 -4.69 -7.49
N ASP A 33 -2.14 -4.76 -6.17
CA ASP A 33 -3.02 -5.46 -5.24
C ASP A 33 -3.06 -4.74 -3.89
N CYS A 34 -4.18 -4.84 -3.17
CA CYS A 34 -4.35 -4.29 -1.84
C CYS A 34 -5.16 -5.23 -0.98
N GLN A 35 -4.56 -5.67 0.12
CA GLN A 35 -5.19 -6.55 1.10
C GLN A 35 -5.30 -5.84 2.42
N ILE A 36 -6.48 -5.90 3.02
CA ILE A 36 -6.77 -5.29 4.31
C ILE A 36 -7.04 -6.42 5.29
N ASN A 37 -6.28 -6.46 6.37
CA ASN A 37 -6.45 -7.41 7.46
C ASN A 37 -6.73 -6.65 8.75
N TYR A 38 -7.47 -7.26 9.67
CA TYR A 38 -7.66 -6.74 11.01
C TYR A 38 -7.09 -7.75 12.01
N LEU A 39 -6.02 -7.37 12.70
CA LEU A 39 -5.25 -8.25 13.59
C LEU A 39 -4.89 -7.45 14.85
N ASN A 40 -4.98 -8.06 16.03
CA ASN A 40 -4.56 -7.41 17.29
C ASN A 40 -5.12 -6.00 17.55
N HIS A 41 -6.36 -5.73 17.12
CA HIS A 41 -7.00 -4.41 17.20
C HIS A 41 -6.41 -3.30 16.30
N GLU A 42 -5.67 -3.67 15.27
CA GLU A 42 -5.16 -2.77 14.22
C GLU A 42 -5.55 -3.26 12.82
N TYR A 43 -5.71 -2.31 11.91
CA TYR A 43 -5.79 -2.55 10.47
C TYR A 43 -4.37 -2.66 9.90
N VAL A 44 -4.14 -3.72 9.15
CA VAL A 44 -2.89 -4.01 8.43
C VAL A 44 -3.19 -4.02 6.94
N LEU A 45 -2.69 -3.00 6.23
CA LEU A 45 -2.82 -2.87 4.79
C LEU A 45 -1.55 -3.37 4.12
N VAL A 46 -1.69 -4.39 3.28
CA VAL A 46 -0.60 -4.91 2.45
C VAL A 46 -0.86 -4.45 1.03
N ILE A 47 -0.08 -3.48 0.57
CA ILE A 47 -0.22 -2.89 -0.77
C ILE A 47 0.94 -3.38 -1.62
N LYS A 48 0.61 -4.11 -2.67
CA LYS A 48 1.55 -4.49 -3.71
C LYS A 48 1.49 -3.47 -4.83
N THR A 49 2.64 -2.96 -5.23
CA THR A 49 2.74 -1.99 -6.31
C THR A 49 3.69 -2.44 -7.38
N LYS A 50 3.52 -1.86 -8.57
CA LYS A 50 4.38 -2.06 -9.74
C LYS A 50 4.86 -0.70 -10.20
N LYS A 51 6.15 -0.60 -10.48
CA LYS A 51 6.74 0.59 -11.06
C LYS A 51 6.06 0.89 -12.40
N VAL A 52 5.59 2.11 -12.56
CA VAL A 52 5.06 2.55 -13.85
C VAL A 52 6.28 2.88 -14.71
N ALA A 53 6.45 2.18 -15.83
CA ALA A 53 7.48 2.55 -16.79
C ALA A 53 7.07 3.88 -17.44
N ASN A 54 7.60 5.00 -16.93
CA ASN A 54 7.54 6.26 -17.66
C ASN A 54 8.33 6.08 -18.95
N HIS A 55 7.64 6.29 -20.06
CA HIS A 55 8.10 6.03 -21.42
C HIS A 55 8.93 7.19 -21.97
#